data_AF-A0A536X925-F1
#
_entry.id   AF-A0A536X925-F1
#
_cell.length_a   1.000
_cell.length_b   1.000
_cell.length_c   1.000
_cell.angle_alpha   90.00
_cell.angle_beta   90.00
_cell.angle_gamma   90.00
#
_symmetry.space_group_name_H-M   'P 1'
#
loop_
_entity.id
_entity.type
_entity.pdbx_description
1 polymer ?
#
loop_
_entity_poly.entity_id
_entity_poly.type
_entity_poly.pdbx_seq_one_letter_code
_entity_poly.pdbx_strand_id
1 'polypeptide(L)'
;MPWVDIAFLAILLLSMLVGLLRGVVFEVLSLLGWLAAYIAAQWFAPDVAPHLPVGSPGSALNHAAAFALTFIAVLIIWGVTARLLRMLIRATPLSGVDRLLGATFGFARGCVVLLALTTVVLLTSLAKSPAWKESRGAVWSSDALHGLKPMLPRQIAEHLPR
;
A
#
# COMPACT_ATOMS: atom_id res chain seq x y z
N MET A 1 17.61 1.30 23.37
CA MET A 1 16.81 1.96 22.31
C MET A 1 15.36 1.93 22.73
N PRO A 2 14.63 3.05 22.66
CA PRO A 2 13.18 3.07 22.83
C PRO A 2 12.53 1.95 22.00
N TRP A 3 11.55 1.25 22.54
CA TRP A 3 10.86 0.15 21.84
C TRP A 3 10.22 0.62 20.52
N VAL A 4 9.89 1.92 20.42
CA VAL A 4 9.40 2.57 19.19
C VAL A 4 10.47 2.53 18.08
N ASP A 5 11.74 2.78 18.38
CA ASP A 5 12.82 2.71 17.38
C ASP A 5 13.00 1.27 16.86
N ILE A 6 12.85 0.28 17.74
CA ILE A 6 12.90 -1.14 17.38
C ILE A 6 11.72 -1.49 16.47
N ALA A 7 10.51 -0.99 16.77
CA ALA A 7 9.34 -1.18 15.93
C ALA A 7 9.51 -0.55 14.54
N PHE A 8 10.04 0.67 14.46
CA PHE A 8 10.31 1.37 13.20
C PHE A 8 11.33 0.59 12.36
N LEU A 9 12.42 0.14 12.97
CA LEU A 9 13.42 -0.68 12.31
C LEU A 9 12.83 -2.00 11.82
N ALA A 10 12.01 -2.68 12.64
CA ALA A 10 11.36 -3.91 12.25
C ALA A 10 10.43 -3.73 11.05
N ILE A 11 9.67 -2.63 10.99
CA ILE A 11 8.80 -2.30 9.84
C ILE A 11 9.63 -2.09 8.57
N LEU A 12 10.71 -1.31 8.65
CA LEU A 12 11.60 -1.08 7.50
C LEU A 12 12.25 -2.37 7.02
N LEU A 13 12.85 -3.14 7.93
CA LEU A 13 13.49 -4.40 7.60
C LEU A 13 12.50 -5.41 7.02
N LEU A 14 11.30 -5.53 7.59
CA LEU A 14 10.27 -6.41 7.05
C LEU A 14 9.84 -5.95 5.66
N SER A 15 9.62 -4.65 5.46
CA SER A 15 9.21 -4.12 4.15
C SER A 15 10.31 -4.31 3.09
N MET A 16 11.57 -4.08 3.44
CA MET A 16 12.73 -4.36 2.59
C MET A 16 12.85 -5.85 2.27
N LEU A 17 12.71 -6.73 3.27
CA LEU A 17 12.78 -8.17 3.09
C LEU A 17 11.66 -8.67 2.18
N VAL A 18 10.43 -8.19 2.39
CA VAL A 18 9.30 -8.51 1.51
C VAL A 18 9.60 -8.06 0.08
N GLY A 19 10.14 -6.85 -0.11
CA GLY A 19 10.56 -6.35 -1.41
C GLY A 19 11.67 -7.20 -2.05
N LEU A 20 12.68 -7.59 -1.28
CA LEU A 20 13.79 -8.46 -1.71
C LEU A 20 13.31 -9.87 -2.12
N LEU A 21 12.29 -10.39 -1.44
CA LEU A 21 11.72 -11.72 -1.73
C LEU A 21 10.76 -11.68 -2.93
N ARG A 22 10.03 -10.57 -3.11
CA ARG A 22 9.03 -10.41 -4.18
C ARG A 22 9.64 -9.90 -5.49
N GLY A 23 10.64 -9.02 -5.42
CA GLY A 23 11.19 -8.29 -6.56
C GLY A 23 10.35 -7.07 -6.93
N VAL A 24 11.00 -6.04 -7.48
CA VAL A 24 10.34 -4.78 -7.87
C VAL A 24 9.31 -5.00 -8.96
N VAL A 25 9.58 -5.88 -9.93
CA VAL A 25 8.65 -6.12 -11.04
C VAL A 25 7.35 -6.69 -10.51
N PHE A 26 7.41 -7.62 -9.55
CA PHE A 26 6.19 -8.15 -8.97
C PHE A 26 5.45 -7.12 -8.12
N GLU A 27 6.14 -6.24 -7.40
CA GLU A 27 5.49 -5.15 -6.68
C GLU A 27 4.76 -4.20 -7.64
N VAL A 28 5.41 -3.80 -8.73
CA VAL A 28 4.79 -2.95 -9.77
C VAL A 28 3.61 -3.67 -10.43
N LEU A 29 3.78 -4.94 -10.82
CA LEU A 29 2.68 -5.74 -11.37
C LEU A 29 1.52 -5.85 -10.38
N SER A 30 1.79 -6.01 -9.09
CA SER A 30 0.72 -6.09 -8.09
C SER A 30 -0.07 -4.79 -8.01
N LEU A 31 0.60 -3.63 -8.03
CA LEU A 31 -0.05 -2.32 -8.01
C LEU A 31 -0.86 -2.07 -9.30
N LEU A 32 -0.28 -2.41 -10.45
CA LEU A 32 -0.98 -2.34 -11.74
C LEU A 32 -2.21 -3.25 -11.76
N GLY A 33 -2.16 -4.41 -11.12
CA GLY A 33 -3.29 -5.32 -11.01
C GLY A 33 -4.47 -4.72 -10.25
N TRP A 34 -4.21 -4.04 -9.13
CA TRP A 34 -5.25 -3.32 -8.39
C TRP A 34 -5.89 -2.21 -9.22
N LEU A 35 -5.07 -1.43 -9.94
CA LEU A 35 -5.56 -0.35 -10.81
C LEU A 35 -6.38 -0.91 -11.99
N ALA A 36 -5.85 -1.93 -12.68
CA ALA A 36 -6.52 -2.57 -13.79
C ALA A 36 -7.85 -3.21 -13.36
N ALA A 37 -7.88 -3.89 -12.20
CA ALA A 37 -9.10 -4.46 -11.64
C ALA A 37 -10.13 -3.38 -11.31
N TYR A 38 -9.70 -2.25 -10.74
CA TYR A 38 -10.60 -1.14 -10.44
C TYR A 38 -11.22 -0.56 -11.71
N ILE A 39 -10.40 -0.24 -12.73
CA ILE A 39 -10.87 0.32 -14.00
C ILE A 39 -11.79 -0.68 -14.72
N ALA A 40 -11.40 -1.95 -14.81
CA ALA A 40 -12.21 -2.98 -15.43
C ALA A 40 -13.54 -3.17 -14.70
N ALA A 41 -13.53 -3.16 -13.36
CA ALA A 41 -14.76 -3.25 -12.58
C ALA A 41 -15.69 -2.05 -12.82
N GLN A 42 -15.16 -0.83 -13.00
CA GLN A 42 -15.98 0.33 -13.38
C GLN A 42 -16.67 0.15 -14.73
N TRP A 43 -15.99 -0.46 -15.71
CA TRP A 43 -16.53 -0.64 -17.06
C TRP A 43 -17.46 -1.84 -17.21
N PHE A 44 -17.14 -2.97 -16.59
CA PHE A 44 -17.89 -4.22 -16.77
C PHE A 44 -18.93 -4.48 -15.68
N ALA A 45 -18.94 -3.76 -14.56
CA ALA A 45 -19.99 -3.91 -13.55
C ALA A 45 -21.41 -3.69 -14.09
N PRO A 46 -21.68 -2.68 -14.96
CA PRO A 46 -23.00 -2.50 -15.55
C PRO A 46 -23.46 -3.69 -16.40
N ASP A 47 -22.54 -4.38 -17.09
CA ASP A 47 -22.85 -5.57 -17.87
C ASP A 47 -23.08 -6.80 -16.99
N VAL A 48 -22.40 -6.88 -15.85
CA VAL A 48 -22.52 -8.00 -14.90
C VAL A 48 -23.76 -7.87 -13.99
N ALA A 49 -24.17 -6.65 -13.64
CA ALA A 49 -25.24 -6.39 -12.67
C ALA A 49 -26.60 -7.04 -13.01
N PRO A 50 -27.08 -7.03 -14.27
CA PRO A 50 -28.35 -7.68 -14.66
C PRO A 50 -28.36 -9.19 -14.42
N HIS A 51 -27.18 -9.83 -14.37
CA HIS A 51 -27.04 -11.27 -14.21
C HIS A 51 -26.90 -11.71 -12.75
N LEU A 52 -26.85 -10.77 -11.80
CA LEU A 52 -26.68 -11.08 -10.38
C LEU A 52 -28.00 -11.06 -9.61
N PRO A 53 -28.37 -12.16 -8.94
CA PRO A 53 -29.56 -12.22 -8.08
C PRO A 53 -29.27 -11.63 -6.70
N VAL A 54 -28.69 -10.42 -6.64
CA VAL A 54 -28.32 -9.72 -5.40
C VAL A 54 -28.99 -8.36 -5.37
N GLY A 55 -29.82 -8.14 -4.34
CA GLY A 55 -30.65 -6.93 -4.23
C GLY A 55 -31.70 -6.84 -5.34
N SER A 56 -32.28 -5.65 -5.52
CA SER A 56 -33.19 -5.37 -6.64
C SER A 56 -32.37 -4.97 -7.88
N PRO A 57 -32.78 -5.35 -9.10
CA PRO A 57 -32.16 -4.87 -10.33
C PRO A 57 -32.05 -3.34 -10.33
N GLY A 58 -30.88 -2.80 -10.63
CA GLY A 58 -30.67 -1.35 -10.62
C GLY A 58 -30.29 -0.75 -9.26
N SER A 59 -30.42 -1.50 -8.15
CA SER A 59 -30.11 -0.99 -6.82
C SER A 59 -28.60 -0.75 -6.60
N ALA A 60 -28.25 0.12 -5.66
CA ALA A 60 -26.87 0.36 -5.26
C ALA A 60 -26.18 -0.92 -4.76
N LEU A 61 -26.92 -1.80 -4.07
CA LEU A 61 -26.42 -3.10 -3.61
C LEU A 61 -26.11 -4.02 -4.80
N ASN A 62 -26.97 -4.07 -5.81
CA ASN A 62 -26.77 -4.87 -7.01
C ASN A 62 -25.52 -4.40 -7.80
N HIS A 63 -25.36 -3.09 -7.98
CA HIS A 63 -24.17 -2.51 -8.63
C HIS A 63 -22.89 -2.74 -7.84
N ALA A 64 -22.94 -2.58 -6.51
CA ALA A 64 -21.79 -2.84 -5.65
C ALA A 64 -21.38 -4.32 -5.70
N ALA A 65 -22.34 -5.25 -5.72
CA ALA A 65 -22.08 -6.67 -5.87
C ALA A 65 -21.45 -7.00 -7.23
N ALA A 66 -21.96 -6.41 -8.32
CA ALA A 66 -21.40 -6.58 -9.66
C ALA A 66 -19.96 -6.04 -9.76
N PHE A 67 -19.74 -4.84 -9.22
CA PHE A 67 -18.41 -4.25 -9.13
C PHE A 67 -17.45 -5.15 -8.35
N ALA A 68 -17.83 -5.60 -7.16
CA ALA A 68 -17.00 -6.46 -6.33
C ALA A 68 -16.66 -7.79 -7.04
N LEU A 69 -17.65 -8.41 -7.68
CA LEU A 69 -17.46 -9.65 -8.41
C LEU A 69 -16.48 -9.48 -9.57
N THR A 70 -16.69 -8.48 -10.43
CA THR A 70 -15.80 -8.19 -11.56
C THR A 70 -14.39 -7.84 -11.07
N PHE A 71 -14.29 -7.01 -10.03
CA PHE A 71 -13.02 -6.62 -9.43
C PHE A 71 -12.21 -7.84 -8.97
N ILE A 72 -12.85 -8.74 -8.23
CA ILE A 72 -12.22 -9.98 -7.74
C ILE A 72 -11.84 -10.88 -8.92
N ALA A 73 -12.71 -11.05 -9.91
CA ALA A 73 -12.43 -11.86 -11.09
C ALA A 73 -11.19 -11.36 -11.84
N VAL A 74 -11.08 -10.04 -12.07
CA VAL A 74 -9.92 -9.44 -12.74
C VAL A 74 -8.66 -9.58 -11.89
N LEU A 75 -8.73 -9.40 -10.57
CA LEU A 75 -7.58 -9.64 -9.68
C LEU A 75 -7.08 -11.09 -9.74
N ILE A 76 -7.99 -12.06 -9.84
CA ILE A 76 -7.63 -13.48 -9.96
C ILE A 76 -6.89 -13.71 -11.29
N ILE A 77 -7.45 -13.25 -12.41
CA ILE A 77 -6.84 -13.37 -13.74
C ILE A 77 -5.47 -12.70 -13.75
N TRP A 78 -5.38 -11.47 -13.27
CA TRP A 78 -4.13 -10.73 -13.19
C TRP A 78 -3.11 -11.45 -12.29
N GLY A 79 -3.54 -11.99 -11.15
CA GLY A 79 -2.67 -12.73 -10.23
C GLY A 79 -2.04 -13.95 -10.89
N VAL A 80 -2.79 -14.68 -11.72
CA VAL A 80 -2.27 -15.79 -12.52
C VAL A 80 -1.23 -15.26 -13.53
N THR A 81 -1.56 -14.22 -14.30
CA THR A 81 -0.63 -13.60 -15.27
C THR A 81 0.66 -13.12 -14.60
N ALA A 82 0.56 -12.40 -13.48
CA ALA A 82 1.71 -11.91 -12.72
C ALA A 82 2.58 -13.06 -12.19
N ARG A 83 1.98 -14.20 -11.81
CA ARG A 83 2.72 -15.40 -11.42
C ARG A 83 3.50 -16.00 -12.59
N LEU A 84 2.91 -16.06 -13.77
CA LEU A 84 3.59 -16.55 -14.98
C LEU A 84 4.75 -15.63 -15.37
N LEU A 85 4.54 -14.32 -15.36
CA LEU A 85 5.60 -13.33 -15.61
C LEU A 85 6.75 -13.47 -14.60
N ARG A 86 6.43 -13.69 -13.31
CA ARG A 86 7.44 -13.93 -12.28
C ARG A 86 8.29 -15.16 -12.60
N MET A 87 7.69 -16.25 -13.10
CA MET A 87 8.43 -17.46 -13.49
C MET A 87 9.41 -17.16 -14.63
N LEU A 88 8.98 -16.36 -15.62
CA LEU A 88 9.82 -15.94 -16.74
C LEU A 88 11.00 -15.08 -16.28
N ILE A 89 10.76 -14.10 -15.41
CA ILE A 89 11.82 -13.22 -14.87
C ILE A 89 12.85 -14.03 -14.08
N ARG A 90 12.40 -15.00 -13.28
CA ARG A 90 13.29 -15.88 -12.51
C ARG A 90 14.20 -16.75 -13.37
N ALA A 91 13.81 -17.03 -14.61
CA ALA A 91 14.65 -17.74 -15.57
C ALA A 91 15.78 -16.86 -16.14
N THR A 92 15.74 -15.54 -15.92
CA THR A 92 16.75 -14.60 -16.42
C THR A 92 17.82 -14.29 -15.37
N PRO A 93 19.05 -13.93 -15.80
CA PRO A 93 20.10 -13.45 -14.88
C PRO A 93 19.74 -12.11 -14.21
N LEU A 94 18.71 -11.41 -14.68
CA LEU A 94 18.24 -10.14 -14.10
C LEU A 94 17.48 -10.32 -12.77
N SER A 95 17.17 -11.55 -12.39
CA SER A 95 16.45 -11.85 -11.13
C SER A 95 17.16 -11.32 -9.88
N GLY A 96 18.50 -11.22 -9.88
CA GLY A 96 19.25 -10.59 -8.79
C GLY A 96 18.98 -9.08 -8.69
N VAL A 97 19.04 -8.38 -9.82
CA VAL A 97 18.79 -6.93 -9.89
C VAL A 97 17.34 -6.62 -9.52
N ASP A 98 16.37 -7.40 -10.02
CA ASP A 98 14.95 -7.26 -9.68
C ASP A 98 14.71 -7.34 -8.16
N ARG A 99 15.39 -8.28 -7.48
CA ARG A 99 15.30 -8.43 -6.02
C ARG A 99 15.96 -7.27 -5.27
N LEU A 100 17.13 -6.80 -5.71
CA LEU A 100 17.79 -5.65 -5.09
C LEU A 100 16.95 -4.37 -5.23
N LEU A 101 16.43 -4.10 -6.43
CA LEU A 101 15.50 -3.00 -6.64
C LEU A 101 14.22 -3.18 -5.82
N GLY A 102 13.76 -4.41 -5.66
CA GLY A 102 12.64 -4.74 -4.77
C GLY A 102 12.95 -4.38 -3.31
N ALA A 103 14.17 -4.60 -2.82
CA ALA A 103 14.56 -4.17 -1.48
C ALA A 103 14.53 -2.64 -1.33
N THR A 104 15.01 -1.91 -2.34
CA THR A 104 14.95 -0.44 -2.37
C THR A 104 13.51 0.09 -2.42
N PHE A 105 12.65 -0.53 -3.24
CA PHE A 105 11.22 -0.21 -3.26
C PHE A 105 10.56 -0.54 -1.92
N GLY A 106 10.90 -1.68 -1.33
CA GLY A 106 10.45 -2.10 -0.01
C GLY A 106 10.85 -1.11 1.08
N PHE A 107 12.07 -0.55 1.01
CA PHE A 107 12.49 0.54 1.89
C PHE A 107 11.61 1.78 1.72
N ALA A 108 11.42 2.25 0.48
CA ALA A 108 10.57 3.42 0.20
C ALA A 108 9.12 3.21 0.69
N ARG A 109 8.53 2.04 0.43
CA ARG A 109 7.22 1.66 0.98
C ARG A 109 7.21 1.66 2.50
N GLY A 110 8.27 1.13 3.13
CA GLY A 110 8.42 1.11 4.58
C GLY A 110 8.42 2.52 5.15
N CYS A 111 9.13 3.46 4.52
CA CYS A 111 9.09 4.88 4.89
C CYS A 111 7.69 5.46 4.78
N VAL A 112 6.95 5.19 3.69
CA VAL A 112 5.56 5.64 3.53
C VAL A 112 4.67 5.09 4.65
N VAL A 113 4.80 3.82 5.00
CA VAL A 113 4.06 3.20 6.12
C VAL A 113 4.39 3.88 7.45
N LEU A 114 5.66 4.17 7.71
CA LEU A 114 6.07 4.89 8.91
C LEU A 114 5.50 6.30 8.96
N LEU A 115 5.52 7.05 7.85
CA LEU A 115 4.92 8.39 7.78
C LEU A 115 3.40 8.34 8.06
N ALA A 116 2.70 7.35 7.51
CA ALA A 116 1.28 7.14 7.78
C ALA A 116 1.04 6.81 9.27
N LEU A 117 1.85 5.92 9.87
CA LEU A 117 1.76 5.59 11.30
C LEU A 117 2.06 6.81 12.18
N THR A 118 3.10 7.57 11.89
CA THR A 118 3.43 8.82 12.58
C THR A 118 2.27 9.80 12.50
N THR A 119 1.65 9.96 11.33
CA THR A 119 0.46 10.82 11.18
C THR A 119 -0.66 10.37 12.11
N VAL A 120 -1.00 9.08 12.12
CA VAL A 120 -2.03 8.53 13.02
C VAL A 120 -1.66 8.75 14.49
N VAL A 121 -0.41 8.54 14.88
CA VAL A 121 0.04 8.73 16.26
C VAL A 121 -0.03 10.21 16.67
N LEU A 122 0.36 11.14 15.80
CA LEU A 122 0.27 12.59 16.05
C LEU A 122 -1.18 13.07 16.26
N LEU A 123 -2.16 12.38 15.67
CA LEU A 123 -3.59 12.65 15.88
C LEU A 123 -4.13 12.07 17.21
N THR A 124 -3.31 11.33 17.97
CA THR A 124 -3.71 10.67 19.23
C THR A 124 -2.89 11.17 20.43
N SER A 125 -3.31 10.84 21.65
CA SER A 125 -2.57 11.18 22.87
C SER A 125 -1.20 10.47 22.99
N LEU A 126 -0.97 9.43 22.18
CA LEU A 126 0.28 8.65 22.17
C LEU A 126 1.50 9.49 21.80
N ALA A 127 1.34 10.56 21.02
CA ALA A 127 2.41 11.49 20.68
C ALA A 127 3.03 12.20 21.89
N LYS A 128 2.30 12.30 23.02
CA LYS A 128 2.81 12.91 24.26
C LYS A 128 3.58 11.94 25.13
N SER A 129 3.56 10.64 24.82
CA SER A 129 4.18 9.61 25.66
C SER A 129 5.72 9.74 25.70
N PRO A 130 6.37 9.39 26.83
CA PRO A 130 7.83 9.41 26.94
C PRO A 130 8.50 8.54 25.85
N ALA A 131 7.94 7.36 25.60
CA ALA A 131 8.46 6.43 24.58
C ALA A 131 8.49 7.02 23.16
N TRP A 132 7.52 7.88 22.82
CA TRP A 132 7.47 8.56 21.52
C TRP A 132 8.49 9.70 21.45
N LYS A 133 8.57 10.53 22.49
CA LYS A 133 9.48 11.68 22.53
C LYS A 133 10.96 11.27 22.58
N GLU A 134 11.27 10.14 23.19
CA GLU A 134 12.63 9.62 23.28
C GLU A 134 13.08 8.91 21.99
N SER A 135 12.14 8.56 21.09
CA SER A 135 12.42 7.82 19.86
C SER A 135 13.00 8.72 18.77
N ARG A 136 14.18 8.36 18.28
CA ARG A 136 14.83 9.05 17.15
C ARG A 136 14.04 8.87 15.85
N GLY A 137 13.50 7.67 15.62
CA GLY A 137 12.70 7.34 14.44
C GLY A 137 11.40 8.15 14.39
N ALA A 138 10.74 8.33 15.53
CA ALA A 138 9.55 9.15 15.65
C ALA A 138 9.82 10.64 15.36
N VAL A 139 10.93 11.18 15.90
CA VAL A 139 11.35 12.56 15.65
C VAL A 139 11.66 12.79 14.16
N TRP A 140 12.51 11.96 13.56
CA TRP A 140 12.85 12.07 12.13
C TRP A 140 11.63 11.95 11.22
N SER A 141 10.70 11.06 11.55
CA SER A 141 9.47 10.91 10.76
C SER A 141 8.54 12.11 10.93
N SER A 142 8.51 12.73 12.11
CA SER A 142 7.77 13.97 12.36
C SER A 142 8.38 15.14 11.59
N ASP A 143 9.71 15.25 11.57
CA ASP A 143 10.43 16.26 10.79
C ASP A 143 10.18 16.10 9.28
N ALA A 144 10.23 14.85 8.79
CA ALA A 144 9.91 14.54 7.40
C ALA A 144 8.46 14.91 7.04
N LEU A 145 7.49 14.65 7.93
CA LEU A 145 6.10 15.10 7.75
C LEU A 145 6.00 16.63 7.74
N HIS A 146 6.77 17.33 8.57
CA HIS A 146 6.79 18.80 8.58
C HIS A 146 7.35 19.37 7.28
N GLY A 147 8.38 18.75 6.70
CA GLY A 147 8.88 19.09 5.36
C GLY A 147 7.86 18.82 4.24
N LEU A 148 6.97 17.84 4.44
CA LEU A 148 5.89 17.47 3.51
C LEU A 148 4.59 18.27 3.73
N LYS A 149 4.46 19.04 4.82
CA LYS A 149 3.30 19.92 5.08
C LYS A 149 2.88 20.81 3.90
N PRO A 150 3.78 21.37 3.04
CA PRO A 150 3.36 22.19 1.91
C PRO A 150 2.55 21.41 0.86
N MET A 151 2.70 20.08 0.82
CA MET A 151 2.01 19.19 -0.10
C MET A 151 0.76 18.55 0.50
N LEU A 152 0.53 18.71 1.82
CA LEU A 152 -0.63 18.15 2.50
C LEU A 152 -1.88 19.01 2.25
N PRO A 153 -3.07 18.38 2.05
CA PRO A 153 -4.34 19.11 2.01
C PRO A 153 -4.53 19.96 3.28
N ARG A 154 -5.06 21.17 3.11
CA ARG A 154 -5.17 22.18 4.19
C ARG A 154 -5.85 21.63 5.46
N GLN A 155 -6.81 20.71 5.33
CA GLN A 155 -7.51 20.11 6.47
C GLN A 155 -6.61 19.27 7.39
N ILE A 156 -5.59 18.60 6.85
CA ILE A 156 -4.65 17.77 7.64
C ILE A 156 -3.56 18.65 8.25
N ALA A 157 -3.13 19.68 7.53
CA ALA A 157 -2.12 20.63 8.00
C ALA A 157 -2.55 21.38 9.27
N GLU A 158 -3.85 21.65 9.44
CA GLU A 158 -4.41 22.33 10.62
C GLU A 158 -4.38 21.47 11.90
N HIS A 159 -4.36 20.14 11.78
CA HIS A 159 -4.40 19.22 12.92
C HIS A 159 -3.01 18.74 13.37
N LEU A 160 -1.95 19.07 12.62
CA LEU A 160 -0.60 18.72 13.02
C LEU A 160 -0.06 19.73 14.05
N PRO A 161 0.43 19.28 15.22
CA PRO A 161 1.09 20.17 16.17
C PRO A 161 2.26 20.90 15.48
N ARG A 162 2.44 22.17 15.87
CA ARG A 162 3.52 23.04 15.36
C ARG A 162 4.87 22.54 15.84
#